data_AF-A0AAP0K2Y6-F1
#
_entry.id   AF-A0AAP0K2Y6-F1
#
_cell.length_a   1.000
_cell.length_b   1.000
_cell.length_c   1.000
_cell.angle_alpha   90.00
_cell.angle_beta   90.00
_cell.angle_gamma   90.00
#
_symmetry.space_group_name_H-M   'P 1'
#
loop_
_entity.id
_entity.type
_entity.pdbx_description
1 polymer ?
#
loop_
_entity_poly.entity_id
_entity_poly.type
_entity_poly.pdbx_seq_one_letter_code
_entity_poly.pdbx_strand_id
1 'polypeptide(L)'
;MYTRIGFVTKDGSSASKLTLEERDSSTFQSWKATNKLTPVDVYIPGEKNQCIYYNGKYGVYQETCSKGSSRQQWRLYPDSTIRPKDWLDGCMEIASLSGDWIYVQAGYCSGSPVLHKWVFSHDGAIRNWKSQLVVDASKTYPGYLYAMNYHGGKNQIWTLEFI
;
A
#
# COMPACT_ATOMS: atom_id res chain seq x y z
N MET A 1 16.67 -27.09 -5.76
CA MET A 1 15.69 -26.01 -5.96
C MET A 1 14.61 -26.21 -4.91
N TYR A 2 14.41 -25.27 -3.98
CA TYR A 2 13.45 -25.45 -2.88
C TYR A 2 12.19 -24.63 -3.18
N THR A 3 11.04 -25.30 -3.28
CA THR A 3 9.73 -24.64 -3.39
C THR A 3 9.42 -23.95 -2.07
N ARG A 4 9.12 -22.65 -2.13
CA ARG A 4 8.68 -21.87 -0.96
C ARG A 4 7.16 -21.89 -0.93
N ILE A 5 6.60 -22.36 0.18
CA ILE A 5 5.17 -22.55 0.36
C ILE A 5 4.68 -21.64 1.50
N GLY A 6 3.46 -21.10 1.39
CA GLY A 6 2.88 -20.17 2.36
C GLY A 6 1.42 -20.48 2.68
N PHE A 7 0.95 -20.07 3.86
CA PHE A 7 -0.47 -20.13 4.21
C PHE A 7 -1.27 -19.09 3.41
N VAL A 8 -2.42 -19.50 2.88
CA VAL A 8 -3.24 -18.70 1.97
C VAL A 8 -4.71 -18.74 2.37
N THR A 9 -5.39 -17.60 2.29
CA THR A 9 -6.85 -17.52 2.18
C THR A 9 -7.25 -17.51 0.70
N LYS A 10 -8.07 -18.45 0.23
CA LYS A 10 -8.42 -18.50 -1.20
C LYS A 10 -9.26 -17.30 -1.68
N ASP A 11 -9.97 -16.65 -0.76
CA ASP A 11 -10.76 -15.46 -1.00
C ASP A 11 -10.91 -14.64 0.30
N GLY A 12 -11.61 -13.50 0.23
CA GLY A 12 -11.88 -12.61 1.36
C GLY A 12 -13.13 -12.95 2.19
N SER A 13 -13.74 -14.11 1.98
CA SER A 13 -14.97 -14.51 2.70
C SER A 13 -14.65 -14.97 4.12
N SER A 14 -15.60 -14.76 5.03
CA SER A 14 -15.52 -15.33 6.38
C SER A 14 -15.52 -16.87 6.32
N ALA A 15 -14.76 -17.50 7.22
CA ALA A 15 -14.61 -18.95 7.34
C ALA A 15 -13.97 -19.67 6.13
N SER A 16 -13.33 -18.93 5.22
CA SER A 16 -12.58 -19.54 4.12
C SER A 16 -11.44 -20.43 4.63
N LYS A 17 -11.36 -21.64 4.06
CA LYS A 17 -10.39 -22.66 4.47
C LYS A 17 -8.97 -22.19 4.12
N LEU A 18 -8.07 -22.24 5.10
CA LEU A 18 -6.65 -21.99 4.86
C LEU A 18 -6.02 -23.17 4.15
N THR A 19 -5.30 -22.88 3.06
CA THR A 19 -4.49 -23.86 2.34
C THR A 19 -3.03 -23.47 2.33
N LEU A 20 -2.19 -24.43 1.93
CA LEU A 20 -0.76 -24.25 1.78
C LEU A 20 -0.49 -24.24 0.26
N GLU A 21 -0.04 -23.11 -0.29
CA GLU A 21 0.14 -22.91 -1.73
C GLU A 21 1.53 -22.32 -2.04
N GLU A 22 1.95 -22.38 -3.30
CA GLU A 22 3.19 -21.74 -3.74
C GLU A 22 3.18 -20.23 -3.46
N ARG A 23 4.35 -19.70 -3.10
CA ARG A 23 4.45 -18.28 -2.74
C ARG A 23 4.33 -17.37 -3.97
N ASP A 24 3.29 -16.55 -4.02
CA ASP A 24 2.99 -15.68 -5.17
C ASP A 24 3.16 -14.18 -4.89
N SER A 25 3.49 -13.82 -3.63
CA SER A 25 3.60 -12.42 -3.16
C SER A 25 2.26 -11.68 -3.03
N SER A 26 1.14 -12.42 -3.01
CA SER A 26 -0.21 -11.90 -2.79
C SER A 26 -0.44 -11.39 -1.36
N THR A 27 -1.41 -10.48 -1.20
CA THR A 27 -1.97 -10.08 0.11
C THR A 27 -2.70 -11.21 0.82
N PHE A 28 -3.23 -12.20 0.09
CA PHE A 28 -3.81 -13.43 0.67
C PHE A 28 -2.78 -14.33 1.37
N GLN A 29 -1.50 -14.07 1.15
CA GLN A 29 -0.37 -14.73 1.82
C GLN A 29 0.35 -13.80 2.80
N SER A 30 -0.27 -12.69 3.19
CA SER A 30 0.27 -11.75 4.16
C SER A 30 -0.33 -11.98 5.53
N TRP A 31 0.53 -12.05 6.54
CA TRP A 31 0.12 -12.33 7.91
C TRP A 31 0.87 -11.39 8.87
N LYS A 32 0.16 -10.89 9.87
CA LYS A 32 0.75 -10.14 10.99
C LYS A 32 0.48 -10.90 12.28
N ALA A 33 1.54 -11.38 12.93
CA ALA A 33 1.43 -11.98 14.25
C ALA A 33 1.13 -10.88 15.29
N THR A 34 -0.11 -10.81 15.77
CA THR A 34 -0.53 -9.81 16.75
C THR A 34 -1.81 -10.23 17.47
N ASN A 35 -2.00 -9.75 18.70
CA ASN A 35 -3.25 -9.86 19.43
C ASN A 35 -4.21 -8.68 19.15
N LYS A 36 -3.72 -7.62 18.48
CA LYS A 36 -4.53 -6.46 18.09
C LYS A 36 -5.02 -6.64 16.65
N LEU A 37 -6.24 -7.16 16.52
CA LEU A 37 -6.84 -7.51 15.23
C LEU A 37 -7.46 -6.30 14.49
N THR A 38 -7.68 -5.20 15.20
CA THR A 38 -8.22 -3.98 14.59
C THR A 38 -7.17 -3.34 13.69
N PRO A 39 -7.50 -3.04 12.41
CA PRO A 39 -6.66 -2.21 11.56
C PRO A 39 -6.36 -0.86 12.22
N VAL A 40 -5.27 -0.23 11.81
CA VAL A 40 -4.80 1.02 12.42
C VAL A 40 -4.95 2.17 11.43
N ASP A 41 -5.55 3.26 11.88
CA ASP A 41 -5.71 4.48 11.09
C ASP A 41 -4.47 5.36 11.24
N VAL A 42 -3.99 5.91 10.12
CA VAL A 42 -2.77 6.72 10.04
C VAL A 42 -2.94 7.86 9.03
N TYR A 43 -2.18 8.93 9.22
CA TYR A 43 -1.72 9.78 8.13
C TYR A 43 -0.37 9.27 7.62
N ILE A 44 -0.09 9.52 6.33
CA ILE A 44 1.19 9.15 5.71
C ILE A 44 1.89 10.41 5.20
N PRO A 45 2.59 11.15 6.09
CA PRO A 45 3.37 12.32 5.69
C PRO A 45 4.67 11.93 4.97
N GLY A 46 5.01 12.74 3.98
CA GLY A 46 6.28 12.76 3.26
C GLY A 46 6.98 14.13 3.37
N GLU A 47 7.84 14.43 2.40
CA GLU A 47 8.61 15.68 2.38
C GLU A 47 7.72 16.94 2.28
N LYS A 48 8.18 18.07 2.87
CA LYS A 48 7.57 19.41 2.74
C LYS A 48 6.09 19.50 3.14
N ASN A 49 5.72 18.83 4.24
CA ASN A 49 4.35 18.85 4.76
C ASN A 49 3.31 18.37 3.72
N GLN A 50 3.71 17.42 2.86
CA GLN A 50 2.83 16.76 1.91
C GLN A 50 2.44 15.38 2.45
N CYS A 51 1.17 15.03 2.37
CA CYS A 51 0.61 13.76 2.82
C CYS A 51 0.03 12.99 1.64
N ILE A 52 0.09 11.67 1.69
CA ILE A 52 -0.61 10.83 0.72
C ILE A 52 -2.11 11.07 0.85
N TYR A 53 -2.74 11.42 -0.27
CA TYR A 53 -4.12 11.84 -0.38
C TYR A 53 -4.86 10.98 -1.40
N TYR A 54 -6.05 10.51 -1.02
CA TYR A 54 -6.98 9.83 -1.88
C TYR A 54 -8.02 10.81 -2.43
N ASN A 55 -8.22 10.88 -3.75
CA ASN A 55 -9.13 11.87 -4.35
C ASN A 55 -10.62 11.52 -4.30
N GLY A 56 -10.98 10.36 -3.75
CA GLY A 56 -12.37 9.88 -3.76
C GLY A 56 -12.82 9.11 -4.99
N LYS A 57 -11.90 8.80 -5.90
CA LYS A 57 -12.14 7.96 -7.07
C LYS A 57 -11.09 6.84 -7.13
N TYR A 58 -10.17 6.91 -8.08
CA TYR A 58 -9.04 5.99 -8.20
C TYR A 58 -7.69 6.69 -8.01
N GLY A 59 -7.68 8.01 -7.86
CA GLY A 59 -6.44 8.78 -7.81
C GLY A 59 -5.84 8.84 -6.42
N VAL A 60 -4.53 8.58 -6.33
CA VAL A 60 -3.73 8.73 -5.13
C VAL A 60 -2.60 9.72 -5.44
N TYR A 61 -2.51 10.76 -4.63
CA TYR A 61 -1.68 11.94 -4.88
C TYR A 61 -0.98 12.38 -3.60
N GLN A 62 -0.18 13.43 -3.70
CA GLN A 62 0.25 14.24 -2.57
C GLN A 62 -0.55 15.51 -2.51
N GLU A 63 -0.95 15.87 -1.30
CA GLU A 63 -1.52 17.17 -0.98
C GLU A 63 -0.94 17.69 0.32
N THR A 64 -1.11 18.99 0.57
CA THR A 64 -0.70 19.59 1.86
C THR A 64 -1.38 18.85 3.01
N CYS A 65 -0.61 18.42 4.01
CA CYS A 65 -1.13 17.69 5.16
C CYS A 65 -2.18 18.54 5.89
N SER A 66 -3.35 17.94 6.13
CA SER A 66 -4.49 18.57 6.78
C SER A 66 -5.11 17.60 7.79
N LYS A 67 -4.85 17.86 9.07
CA LYS A 67 -5.42 17.07 10.17
C LYS A 67 -6.94 17.18 10.15
N GLY A 68 -7.61 16.04 10.29
CA GLY A 68 -9.07 15.91 10.15
C GLY A 68 -9.57 15.62 8.73
N SER A 69 -8.74 15.73 7.68
CA SER A 69 -9.14 15.35 6.33
C SER A 69 -9.25 13.82 6.21
N SER A 70 -10.48 13.31 6.02
CA SER A 70 -10.74 11.87 5.85
C SER A 70 -10.05 11.28 4.62
N ARG A 71 -9.83 12.11 3.59
CA ARG A 71 -9.09 11.76 2.37
C ARG A 71 -7.60 11.53 2.55
N GLN A 72 -7.03 11.95 3.68
CA GLN A 72 -5.63 11.69 4.04
C GLN A 72 -5.50 10.62 5.12
N GLN A 73 -6.63 10.07 5.60
CA GLN A 73 -6.64 8.98 6.55
C GLN A 73 -6.62 7.64 5.81
N TRP A 74 -5.63 6.84 6.16
CA TRP A 74 -5.40 5.51 5.61
C TRP A 74 -5.51 4.48 6.71
N ARG A 75 -6.04 3.31 6.37
CA ARG A 75 -6.18 2.18 7.28
C ARG A 75 -5.21 1.08 6.88
N LEU A 76 -4.32 0.73 7.79
CA LEU A 76 -3.31 -0.32 7.61
C LEU A 76 -3.88 -1.65 8.09
N TYR A 77 -4.07 -2.59 7.16
CA TYR A 77 -4.60 -3.91 7.46
C TYR A 77 -3.49 -4.95 7.70
N PRO A 78 -3.77 -6.02 8.48
CA PRO A 78 -2.84 -7.13 8.71
C PRO A 78 -2.39 -7.87 7.44
N ASP A 79 -3.19 -7.82 6.37
CA ASP A 79 -2.91 -8.39 5.04
C ASP A 79 -1.90 -7.54 4.21
N SER A 80 -1.33 -6.50 4.82
CA SER A 80 -0.39 -5.55 4.18
C SER A 80 -1.02 -4.68 3.09
N THR A 81 -2.35 -4.54 3.09
CA THR A 81 -3.05 -3.51 2.30
C THR A 81 -3.11 -2.18 3.03
N ILE A 82 -3.09 -1.10 2.25
CA ILE A 82 -3.25 0.29 2.71
C ILE A 82 -4.55 0.78 2.09
N ARG A 83 -5.58 1.05 2.89
CA ARG A 83 -6.94 1.33 2.39
C ARG A 83 -7.36 2.76 2.71
N PRO A 84 -7.97 3.52 1.79
CA PRO A 84 -8.56 4.81 2.14
C PRO A 84 -9.64 4.62 3.19
N LYS A 85 -9.67 5.46 4.23
CA LYS A 85 -10.68 5.33 5.29
C LYS A 85 -12.11 5.48 4.76
N ASP A 86 -12.29 6.31 3.74
CA ASP A 86 -13.58 6.58 3.10
C ASP A 86 -13.99 5.51 2.07
N TRP A 87 -13.14 4.52 1.79
CA TRP A 87 -13.43 3.45 0.84
C TRP A 87 -12.72 2.15 1.24
N LEU A 88 -13.37 1.34 2.08
CA LEU A 88 -12.78 0.13 2.67
C LEU A 88 -12.63 -1.04 1.68
N ASP A 89 -13.39 -1.03 0.59
CA ASP A 89 -13.21 -1.95 -0.54
C ASP A 89 -12.08 -1.49 -1.48
N GLY A 90 -11.58 -0.28 -1.27
CA GLY A 90 -10.45 0.30 -1.98
C GLY A 90 -9.11 -0.03 -1.31
N CYS A 91 -8.12 -0.37 -2.14
CA CYS A 91 -6.74 -0.62 -1.75
C CYS A 91 -5.82 0.29 -2.57
N MET A 92 -4.81 0.88 -1.92
CA MET A 92 -3.69 1.49 -2.64
C MET A 92 -2.95 0.41 -3.43
N GLU A 93 -2.62 0.70 -4.67
CA GLU A 93 -2.06 -0.26 -5.62
C GLU A 93 -1.03 0.40 -6.55
N ILE A 94 -0.12 -0.41 -7.08
CA ILE A 94 0.64 -0.04 -8.27
C ILE A 94 -0.19 -0.39 -9.51
N ALA A 95 -0.27 0.52 -10.48
CA ALA A 95 -1.13 0.34 -11.67
C ALA A 95 -0.67 -0.83 -12.58
N SER A 96 0.59 -1.23 -12.49
CA SER A 96 1.18 -2.33 -13.27
C SER A 96 2.41 -2.90 -12.56
N LEU A 97 2.78 -4.14 -12.88
CA LEU A 97 4.04 -4.76 -12.43
C LEU A 97 5.23 -4.46 -13.35
N SER A 98 4.97 -3.85 -14.52
CA SER A 98 5.97 -3.60 -15.56
C SER A 98 5.66 -2.32 -16.32
N GLY A 99 6.71 -1.69 -16.84
CA GLY A 99 6.63 -0.45 -17.62
C GLY A 99 7.32 0.72 -16.92
N ASP A 100 7.41 1.83 -17.62
CA ASP A 100 7.93 3.08 -17.10
C ASP A 100 6.80 3.95 -16.56
N TRP A 101 7.07 4.78 -15.55
CA TRP A 101 6.09 5.73 -14.98
C TRP A 101 4.80 5.07 -14.45
N ILE A 102 4.95 3.97 -13.71
CA ILE A 102 3.83 3.26 -13.12
C ILE A 102 3.18 4.13 -12.04
N TYR A 103 1.89 4.42 -12.15
CA TYR A 103 1.16 5.20 -11.14
C TYR A 103 0.95 4.41 -9.85
N VAL A 104 0.99 5.11 -8.72
CA VAL A 104 0.34 4.65 -7.48
C VAL A 104 -1.09 5.18 -7.51
N GLN A 105 -2.05 4.28 -7.34
CA GLN A 105 -3.47 4.59 -7.44
C GLN A 105 -4.26 3.82 -6.39
N ALA A 106 -5.57 4.00 -6.37
CA ALA A 106 -6.49 3.15 -5.62
C ALA A 106 -7.22 2.23 -6.61
N GLY A 107 -7.45 0.98 -6.21
CA GLY A 107 -8.25 0.00 -6.95
C GLY A 107 -9.06 -0.85 -5.97
N TYR A 108 -9.93 -1.74 -6.49
CA TYR A 108 -10.67 -2.64 -5.62
C TYR A 108 -9.74 -3.68 -5.00
N CYS A 109 -9.81 -3.90 -3.68
CA CYS A 109 -9.00 -4.91 -2.97
C CYS A 109 -9.27 -6.35 -3.45
N SER A 110 -10.44 -6.60 -4.05
CA SER A 110 -10.78 -7.88 -4.69
C SER A 110 -10.10 -8.07 -6.06
N GLY A 111 -9.38 -7.07 -6.54
CA GLY A 111 -8.61 -7.09 -7.77
C GLY A 111 -7.32 -7.91 -7.64
N SER A 112 -6.25 -7.47 -8.30
CA SER A 112 -4.98 -8.21 -8.34
C SER A 112 -4.21 -8.07 -7.01
N PRO A 113 -4.14 -9.12 -6.16
CA PRO A 113 -3.62 -9.00 -4.80
C PRO A 113 -2.14 -8.61 -4.73
N VAL A 114 -1.36 -8.96 -5.76
CA VAL A 114 0.08 -8.65 -5.84
C VAL A 114 0.34 -7.15 -6.01
N LEU A 115 -0.62 -6.39 -6.53
CA LEU A 115 -0.49 -4.93 -6.69
C LEU A 115 -0.70 -4.19 -5.35
N HIS A 116 -1.35 -4.84 -4.39
CA HIS A 116 -1.85 -4.22 -3.14
C HIS A 116 -0.96 -4.47 -1.92
N LYS A 117 0.07 -5.31 -2.06
CA LYS A 117 0.94 -5.68 -0.95
C LYS A 117 2.06 -4.67 -0.74
N TRP A 118 1.92 -3.86 0.30
CA TRP A 118 2.87 -2.81 0.66
C TRP A 118 3.60 -3.12 1.95
N VAL A 119 4.89 -2.82 1.98
CA VAL A 119 5.75 -2.95 3.16
C VAL A 119 6.34 -1.60 3.51
N PHE A 120 6.17 -1.17 4.75
CA PHE A 120 6.87 -0.03 5.31
C PHE A 120 8.26 -0.49 5.76
N SER A 121 9.29 -0.05 5.04
CA SER A 121 10.67 -0.44 5.27
C SER A 121 11.36 0.46 6.28
N HIS A 122 12.42 -0.05 6.93
CA HIS A 122 13.21 0.70 7.91
C HIS A 122 13.94 1.93 7.30
N ASP A 123 14.15 1.91 5.99
CA ASP A 123 14.71 2.99 5.20
C ASP A 123 13.69 4.11 4.90
N GLY A 124 12.46 3.97 5.42
CA GLY A 124 11.35 4.92 5.24
C GLY A 124 10.58 4.76 3.94
N ALA A 125 10.94 3.82 3.06
CA ALA A 125 10.21 3.59 1.83
C ALA A 125 8.92 2.79 2.07
N ILE A 126 7.90 3.06 1.25
CA ILE A 126 6.71 2.21 1.12
C ILE A 126 6.90 1.38 -0.14
N ARG A 127 7.17 0.08 0.01
CA ARG A 127 7.61 -0.81 -1.08
C ARG A 127 6.53 -1.80 -1.46
N ASN A 128 6.24 -1.95 -2.75
CA ASN A 128 5.43 -3.06 -3.21
C ASN A 128 6.26 -4.35 -3.16
N TRP A 129 5.72 -5.39 -2.52
CA TRP A 129 6.48 -6.61 -2.26
C TRP A 129 6.79 -7.42 -3.54
N LYS A 130 5.94 -7.36 -4.57
CA LYS A 130 6.16 -8.11 -5.81
C LYS A 130 7.15 -7.40 -6.74
N SER A 131 6.92 -6.12 -7.03
CA SER A 131 7.74 -5.36 -7.99
C SER A 131 9.02 -4.81 -7.39
N GLN A 132 9.12 -4.73 -6.06
CA GLN A 132 10.20 -4.08 -5.32
C GLN A 132 10.31 -2.56 -5.54
N LEU A 133 9.41 -1.96 -6.34
CA LEU A 133 9.29 -0.53 -6.53
C LEU A 133 8.74 0.14 -5.28
N VAL A 134 9.05 1.43 -5.10
CA VAL A 134 8.63 2.23 -3.95
C VAL A 134 7.73 3.37 -4.38
N VAL A 135 6.88 3.83 -3.46
CA VAL A 135 6.10 5.06 -3.65
C VAL A 135 7.07 6.24 -3.73
N ASP A 136 7.06 6.91 -4.88
CA ASP A 136 7.91 8.04 -5.24
C ASP A 136 7.03 9.24 -5.60
N ALA A 137 7.18 10.31 -4.83
CA ALA A 137 6.57 11.59 -5.13
C ALA A 137 7.28 12.27 -6.30
N SER A 138 6.51 12.56 -7.36
CA SER A 138 7.07 13.14 -8.57
C SER A 138 7.61 14.55 -8.32
N LYS A 139 8.89 14.74 -8.67
CA LYS A 139 9.50 16.08 -8.73
C LYS A 139 9.15 16.82 -10.02
N THR A 140 8.77 16.08 -11.07
CA THR A 140 8.45 16.62 -12.40
C THR A 140 6.99 17.03 -12.51
N TYR A 141 6.09 16.23 -11.91
CA TYR A 141 4.64 16.46 -11.92
C TYR A 141 4.14 16.58 -10.48
N PRO A 142 4.21 17.79 -9.87
CA PRO A 142 3.82 17.99 -8.49
C PRO A 142 2.44 17.40 -8.16
N GLY A 143 2.34 16.72 -7.03
CA GLY A 143 1.12 16.02 -6.59
C GLY A 143 1.01 14.58 -7.06
N TYR A 144 1.69 14.16 -8.14
CA TYR A 144 1.61 12.77 -8.61
C TYR A 144 2.50 11.82 -7.81
N LEU A 145 2.02 10.59 -7.63
CA LEU A 145 2.76 9.48 -7.04
C LEU A 145 2.99 8.38 -8.07
N TYR A 146 4.23 7.93 -8.16
CA TYR A 146 4.67 6.84 -9.03
C TYR A 146 5.29 5.71 -8.22
N ALA A 147 5.35 4.52 -8.79
CA ALA A 147 6.14 3.40 -8.32
C ALA A 147 7.46 3.38 -9.09
N MET A 148 8.57 3.62 -8.39
CA MET A 148 9.90 3.76 -9.00
C MET A 148 10.96 2.92 -8.29
N ASN A 149 12.13 2.77 -8.91
CA ASN A 149 13.28 2.18 -8.25
C ASN A 149 13.70 3.03 -7.05
N TYR A 150 14.05 2.36 -5.96
CA TYR A 150 14.51 3.04 -4.76
C TYR A 150 15.88 3.70 -4.98
N HIS A 151 15.95 5.00 -4.73
CA HIS A 151 17.17 5.81 -4.81
C HIS A 151 17.47 6.58 -3.51
N GLY A 152 16.61 6.45 -2.49
CA GLY A 152 16.81 7.07 -1.17
C GLY A 152 16.61 8.58 -1.13
N GLY A 153 16.13 9.19 -2.22
CA GLY A 153 15.74 10.59 -2.23
C GLY A 153 14.56 10.87 -1.28
N LYS A 154 14.52 12.06 -0.70
CA LYS A 154 13.48 12.48 0.27
C LYS A 154 12.04 12.31 -0.23
N ASN A 155 11.83 12.35 -1.54
CA ASN A 155 10.54 12.11 -2.19
C ASN A 155 10.10 10.63 -2.20
N GLN A 156 10.92 9.71 -1.69
CA GLN A 156 10.58 8.29 -1.49
C GLN A 156 10.49 7.92 0.00
N ILE A 157 10.63 8.89 0.90
CA ILE A 157 10.68 8.67 2.34
C ILE A 157 9.36 9.11 2.95
N TRP A 158 8.72 8.19 3.66
CA TRP A 158 7.41 8.34 4.23
C TRP A 158 7.43 7.97 5.71
N THR A 159 6.56 8.61 6.48
CA THR A 159 6.39 8.34 7.90
C THR A 159 4.94 7.95 8.18
N LEU A 160 4.70 7.39 9.37
CA LEU A 160 3.36 7.05 9.83
C LEU A 160 3.03 7.91 11.04
N GLU A 161 1.97 8.71 10.94
CA GLU A 161 1.41 9.45 12.07
C GLU A 161 0.09 8.77 12.46
N PHE A 162 0.08 8.10 13.61
CA PHE A 162 -1.05 7.31 14.09
C PHE A 162 -2.19 8.21 14.62
N ILE A 163 -3.44 7.77 14.41
CA ILE A 163 -4.68 8.48 14.80
C ILE A 163 -5.34 7.77 15.98
#